data_AF-A0A969L6E3-F1
#
_entry.id   AF-A0A969L6E3-F1
#
_cell.length_a   1.000
_cell.length_b   1.000
_cell.length_c   1.000
_cell.angle_alpha   90.00
_cell.angle_beta   90.00
_cell.angle_gamma   90.00
#
_symmetry.space_group_name_H-M   'P 1'
#
loop_
_entity.id
_entity.type
_entity.pdbx_description
1 polymer ?
#
loop_
_entity_poly.entity_id
_entity_poly.type
_entity_poly.pdbx_seq_one_letter_code
_entity_poly.pdbx_strand_id
1 'polypeptide(L)'
;MKKKRIVLVIVISALSLIGLVILQINWILHAARLQEEQLKHRITIASAQIGNMLSNDSLAAQSLLHEIEQNRVERLVIPIDRNSREKIAAILRQQFRYHQLDLEYEFSIVDKRHIHYVASCRTDLSAHGLCLDNIVKPQQAELRIHFLNTNFYVFSQMRWMLVCSFVMISLIHACFSLPSKPFGTEKTF
;
A
#
# COMPACT_ATOMS: atom_id res chain seq x y z
N MET A 1 -3.55 56.29 -10.57
CA MET A 1 -4.33 55.04 -10.76
C MET A 1 -3.49 53.80 -11.13
N LYS A 2 -2.29 53.92 -11.73
CA LYS A 2 -1.45 52.78 -12.16
C LYS A 2 -0.94 51.87 -11.01
N LYS A 3 -0.56 52.43 -9.85
CA LYS A 3 -0.10 51.64 -8.67
C LYS A 3 -1.17 50.68 -8.12
N LYS A 4 -2.44 51.12 -8.05
CA LYS A 4 -3.55 50.27 -7.56
C LYS A 4 -3.81 49.08 -8.49
N ARG A 5 -3.68 49.26 -9.81
CA ARG A 5 -3.80 48.17 -10.79
C ARG A 5 -2.66 47.15 -10.66
N ILE A 6 -1.42 47.60 -10.45
CA ILE A 6 -0.27 46.70 -10.27
C ILE A 6 -0.42 45.87 -8.99
N VAL A 7 -0.80 46.51 -7.87
CA VAL A 7 -1.03 45.81 -6.60
C VAL A 7 -2.15 44.78 -6.73
N LEU A 8 -3.24 45.11 -7.44
CA LEU A 8 -4.34 44.17 -7.70
C LEU A 8 -3.88 42.92 -8.45
N VAL A 9 -3.05 43.08 -9.50
CA VAL A 9 -2.50 41.95 -10.26
C VAL A 9 -1.60 41.07 -9.39
N ILE A 10 -0.76 41.68 -8.54
CA ILE A 10 0.11 40.95 -7.62
C ILE A 10 -0.73 40.13 -6.63
N VAL A 11 -1.77 40.72 -6.05
CA VAL A 11 -2.66 40.04 -5.08
C VAL A 11 -3.41 38.89 -5.73
N ILE A 12 -3.97 39.08 -6.94
CA ILE A 12 -4.67 38.01 -7.66
C ILE A 12 -3.71 36.89 -8.04
N SER A 13 -2.49 37.22 -8.46
CA SER A 13 -1.47 36.24 -8.83
C SER A 13 -1.01 35.42 -7.62
N ALA A 14 -0.81 36.08 -6.47
CA ALA A 14 -0.47 35.40 -5.21
C ALA A 14 -1.62 34.50 -4.73
N LEU A 15 -2.88 34.93 -4.86
CA LEU A 15 -4.04 34.12 -4.50
C LEU A 15 -4.19 32.90 -5.41
N SER A 16 -3.97 33.07 -6.72
CA SER A 16 -3.95 31.97 -7.69
C SER A 16 -2.86 30.94 -7.36
N LEU A 17 -1.67 31.42 -6.98
CA LEU A 17 -0.56 30.57 -6.57
C LEU A 17 -0.91 29.69 -5.37
N ILE A 18 -1.51 30.29 -4.34
CA ILE A 18 -1.96 29.56 -3.15
C ILE A 18 -3.00 28.50 -3.53
N GLY A 19 -3.96 28.85 -4.39
CA GLY A 19 -4.96 27.90 -4.90
C GLY A 19 -4.34 26.70 -5.62
N LEU A 20 -3.32 26.93 -6.43
CA LEU A 20 -2.59 25.85 -7.13
C LEU A 20 -1.87 24.92 -6.15
N VAL A 21 -1.21 25.46 -5.12
CA VAL A 21 -0.55 24.64 -4.09
C VAL A 21 -1.57 23.78 -3.34
N ILE A 22 -2.71 24.35 -2.95
CA ILE A 22 -3.80 23.61 -2.28
C ILE A 22 -4.29 22.47 -3.17
N LEU A 23 -4.49 22.73 -4.47
CA LEU A 23 -4.93 21.72 -5.43
C LEU A 23 -3.90 20.59 -5.54
N GLN A 24 -2.61 20.90 -5.63
CA GLN A 24 -1.54 19.90 -5.70
C GLN A 24 -1.50 19.01 -4.45
N ILE A 25 -1.62 19.60 -3.26
CA ILE A 25 -1.66 18.83 -2.00
C ILE A 25 -2.87 17.90 -1.99
N ASN A 26 -4.06 18.41 -2.34
CA ASN A 26 -5.27 17.60 -2.33
C ASN A 26 -5.20 16.44 -3.34
N TRP A 27 -4.63 16.70 -4.53
CA TRP A 27 -4.40 15.65 -5.53
C TRP A 27 -3.43 14.58 -5.04
N ILE A 28 -2.33 14.95 -4.38
CA ILE A 28 -1.37 13.99 -3.82
C ILE A 28 -2.04 13.14 -2.74
N LEU A 29 -2.79 13.74 -1.83
CA LEU A 29 -3.52 13.02 -0.78
C LEU A 29 -4.56 12.06 -1.37
N HIS A 30 -5.28 12.49 -2.39
CA HIS A 30 -6.25 11.65 -3.08
C HIS A 30 -5.56 10.49 -3.83
N ALA A 31 -4.47 10.77 -4.52
CA ALA A 31 -3.68 9.74 -5.20
C ALA A 31 -3.10 8.71 -4.20
N ALA A 32 -2.68 9.14 -3.01
CA ALA A 32 -2.22 8.23 -1.95
C ALA A 32 -3.32 7.27 -1.50
N ARG A 33 -4.51 7.80 -1.21
CA ARG A 33 -5.68 6.97 -0.84
C ARG A 33 -6.05 6.00 -1.94
N LEU A 34 -6.03 6.43 -3.19
CA LEU A 34 -6.32 5.57 -4.32
C LEU A 34 -5.30 4.42 -4.46
N GLN A 35 -4.02 4.68 -4.20
CA GLN A 35 -2.99 3.62 -4.19
C GLN A 35 -3.20 2.63 -3.04
N GLU A 36 -3.56 3.11 -1.85
CA GLU A 36 -3.91 2.24 -0.72
C GLU A 36 -5.11 1.34 -1.03
N GLU A 37 -6.17 1.90 -1.65
CA GLU A 37 -7.35 1.14 -2.07
C GLU A 37 -7.00 0.10 -3.14
N GLN A 38 -6.20 0.46 -4.14
CA GLN A 38 -5.72 -0.47 -5.16
C GLN A 38 -4.91 -1.61 -4.55
N LEU A 39 -4.04 -1.30 -3.60
CA LEU A 39 -3.24 -2.30 -2.92
C LEU A 39 -4.11 -3.27 -2.13
N LYS A 40 -5.04 -2.75 -1.32
CA LYS A 40 -6.00 -3.56 -0.56
C LYS A 40 -6.82 -4.46 -1.48
N HIS A 41 -7.24 -3.94 -2.63
CA HIS A 41 -7.99 -4.71 -3.62
C HIS A 41 -7.16 -5.85 -4.21
N ARG A 42 -5.91 -5.58 -4.62
CA ARG A 42 -4.97 -6.59 -5.12
C ARG A 42 -4.69 -7.68 -4.09
N ILE A 43 -4.45 -7.29 -2.84
CA ILE A 43 -4.28 -8.23 -1.72
C ILE A 43 -5.51 -9.13 -1.57
N THR A 44 -6.71 -8.56 -1.64
CA THR A 44 -7.97 -9.29 -1.53
C THR A 44 -8.18 -10.28 -2.67
N ILE A 45 -7.84 -9.91 -3.90
CA ILE A 45 -7.94 -10.83 -5.05
C ILE A 45 -6.90 -11.94 -4.94
N ALA A 46 -5.64 -11.58 -4.64
CA ALA A 46 -4.56 -12.53 -4.48
C ALA A 46 -4.90 -13.57 -3.40
N SER A 47 -5.50 -13.14 -2.29
CA SER A 47 -5.87 -14.03 -1.20
C SER A 47 -6.95 -15.03 -1.56
N ALA A 48 -8.00 -14.58 -2.25
CA ALA A 48 -9.05 -15.46 -2.73
C ALA A 48 -8.48 -16.54 -3.67
N GLN A 49 -7.53 -16.16 -4.53
CA GLN A 49 -6.85 -17.09 -5.43
C GLN A 49 -5.91 -18.06 -4.71
N ILE A 50 -5.12 -17.57 -3.75
CA ILE A 50 -4.27 -18.43 -2.91
C ILE A 50 -5.14 -19.42 -2.13
N GLY A 51 -6.24 -18.98 -1.53
CA GLY A 51 -7.17 -19.84 -0.81
C GLY A 51 -7.70 -20.96 -1.71
N ASN A 52 -8.19 -20.60 -2.89
CA ASN A 52 -8.66 -21.58 -3.88
C ASN A 52 -7.55 -22.55 -4.33
N MET A 53 -6.32 -22.08 -4.53
CA MET A 53 -5.20 -22.94 -4.92
C MET A 53 -4.81 -23.92 -3.81
N LEU A 54 -4.74 -23.46 -2.57
CA LEU A 54 -4.39 -24.32 -1.44
C LEU A 54 -5.52 -25.31 -1.10
N SER A 55 -6.78 -24.90 -1.20
CA SER A 55 -7.93 -25.80 -0.98
C SER A 55 -8.03 -26.87 -2.07
N ASN A 56 -7.64 -26.56 -3.32
CA ASN A 56 -7.66 -27.50 -4.44
C ASN A 56 -6.41 -28.41 -4.50
N ASP A 57 -5.29 -28.00 -3.91
CA ASP A 57 -4.07 -28.83 -3.78
C ASP A 57 -4.23 -29.81 -2.61
N SER A 58 -4.82 -30.97 -2.90
CA SER A 58 -5.12 -32.03 -1.93
C SER A 58 -3.89 -32.52 -1.15
N LEU A 59 -2.69 -32.44 -1.74
CA LEU A 59 -1.44 -32.83 -1.08
C LEU A 59 -0.98 -31.76 -0.08
N ALA A 60 -1.03 -30.48 -0.46
CA ALA A 60 -0.71 -29.39 0.48
C ALA A 60 -1.71 -29.34 1.64
N ALA A 61 -3.00 -29.50 1.37
CA ALA A 61 -4.04 -29.54 2.38
C ALA A 61 -3.89 -30.74 3.34
N GLN A 62 -3.50 -31.92 2.83
CA GLN A 62 -3.28 -33.12 3.64
C GLN A 62 -2.02 -33.02 4.53
N SER A 63 -0.91 -32.50 4.01
CA SER A 63 0.30 -32.27 4.81
C SER A 63 0.02 -31.33 5.98
N LEU A 64 -0.75 -30.27 5.74
CA LEU A 64 -1.15 -29.34 6.79
C LEU A 64 -2.14 -29.98 7.78
N LEU A 65 -3.10 -30.80 7.32
CA LEU A 65 -4.00 -31.54 8.23
C LEU A 65 -3.20 -32.39 9.20
N HIS A 66 -2.18 -33.09 8.70
CA HIS A 66 -1.36 -33.96 9.53
C HIS A 66 -0.65 -33.17 10.62
N GLU A 67 -0.05 -32.03 10.29
CA GLU A 67 0.62 -31.16 11.28
C GLU A 67 -0.36 -30.55 12.29
N ILE A 68 -1.56 -30.14 11.84
CA ILE A 68 -2.63 -29.61 12.70
C ILE A 68 -3.15 -30.67 13.68
N GLU A 69 -3.27 -31.93 13.23
CA GLU A 69 -3.75 -33.04 14.04
C GLU A 69 -2.65 -33.56 14.99
N GLN A 70 -1.39 -33.45 14.60
CA GLN A 70 -0.24 -33.82 15.41
C GLN A 70 0.17 -32.73 16.41
N ASN A 71 -0.38 -31.50 16.30
CA ASN A 71 -0.15 -30.42 17.26
C ASN A 71 -0.85 -30.70 18.61
N ARG A 72 -0.26 -31.62 19.38
CA ARG A 72 -0.72 -32.06 20.70
C ARG A 72 -0.63 -31.00 21.80
N VAL A 73 0.01 -29.86 21.53
CA VAL A 73 0.45 -28.91 22.57
C VAL A 73 -0.49 -27.72 22.72
N GLU A 74 -1.67 -27.71 22.08
CA GLU A 74 -2.56 -26.53 22.07
C GLU A 74 -1.73 -25.26 21.87
N ARG A 75 -0.94 -25.18 20.80
CA ARG A 75 -0.23 -23.94 20.47
C ARG A 75 -1.06 -23.14 19.50
N LEU A 76 -1.20 -21.84 19.76
CA LEU A 76 -1.89 -20.93 18.85
C LEU A 76 -1.25 -20.92 17.46
N VAL A 77 0.09 -20.97 17.36
CA VAL A 77 0.84 -21.08 16.10
C VAL A 77 1.30 -22.52 15.90
N ILE A 78 0.93 -23.11 14.76
CA ILE A 78 1.32 -24.47 14.38
C ILE A 78 2.72 -24.43 13.73
N PRO A 79 3.71 -25.15 14.27
CA PRO A 79 5.00 -25.28 13.61
C PRO A 79 4.86 -26.16 12.36
N ILE A 80 5.26 -25.62 11.22
CA ILE A 80 5.19 -26.28 9.91
C ILE A 80 6.57 -26.81 9.54
N ASP A 81 6.63 -27.99 8.93
CA ASP A 81 7.86 -28.55 8.39
C ASP A 81 8.45 -27.65 7.28
N ARG A 82 9.77 -27.74 7.07
CA ARG A 82 10.46 -26.86 6.12
C ARG A 82 9.96 -27.01 4.68
N ASN A 83 9.65 -28.23 4.24
CA ASN A 83 9.19 -28.53 2.89
C ASN A 83 7.78 -27.99 2.65
N SER A 84 6.85 -28.20 3.60
CA SER A 84 5.51 -27.61 3.54
C SER A 84 5.56 -26.08 3.57
N ARG A 85 6.43 -25.49 4.39
CA ARG A 85 6.66 -24.04 4.44
C ARG A 85 7.19 -23.50 3.11
N GLU A 86 8.17 -24.17 2.50
CA GLU A 86 8.72 -23.77 1.20
C GLU A 86 7.68 -23.86 0.09
N LYS A 87 6.83 -24.90 0.07
CA LYS A 87 5.73 -25.04 -0.90
C LYS A 87 4.73 -23.90 -0.80
N ILE A 88 4.27 -23.58 0.42
CA ILE A 88 3.34 -22.45 0.66
C ILE A 88 3.99 -21.13 0.25
N ALA A 89 5.25 -20.91 0.65
CA ALA A 89 5.99 -19.70 0.29
C ALA A 89 6.14 -19.55 -1.24
N ALA A 90 6.32 -20.65 -1.97
CA ALA A 90 6.39 -20.62 -3.44
C ALA A 90 5.05 -20.17 -4.05
N ILE A 91 3.92 -20.71 -3.57
CA ILE A 91 2.58 -20.33 -4.04
C ILE A 91 2.31 -18.85 -3.71
N LEU A 92 2.59 -18.42 -2.48
CA LEU A 92 2.44 -17.03 -2.06
C LEU A 92 3.28 -16.09 -2.94
N ARG A 93 4.56 -16.40 -3.13
CA ARG A 93 5.47 -15.59 -3.97
C ARG A 93 5.00 -15.53 -5.43
N GLN A 94 4.52 -16.64 -5.98
CA GLN A 94 4.00 -16.67 -7.35
C GLN A 94 2.76 -15.80 -7.49
N GLN A 95 1.79 -15.93 -6.58
CA GLN A 95 0.55 -15.15 -6.63
C GLN A 95 0.79 -13.67 -6.38
N PHE A 96 1.62 -13.32 -5.39
CA PHE A 96 1.95 -11.93 -5.13
C PHE A 96 2.70 -11.28 -6.29
N ARG A 97 3.67 -11.97 -6.91
CA ARG A 97 4.32 -11.46 -8.14
C ARG A 97 3.34 -11.27 -9.29
N TYR A 98 2.41 -12.21 -9.49
CA TYR A 98 1.39 -12.10 -10.54
C TYR A 98 0.51 -10.86 -10.35
N HIS A 99 0.16 -10.53 -9.11
CA HIS A 99 -0.62 -9.33 -8.76
C HIS A 99 0.22 -8.05 -8.59
N GLN A 100 1.52 -8.11 -8.89
CA GLN A 100 2.50 -7.03 -8.71
C GLN A 100 2.57 -6.52 -7.26
N LEU A 101 2.40 -7.42 -6.30
CA LEU A 101 2.58 -7.17 -4.87
C LEU A 101 4.03 -7.48 -4.51
N ASP A 102 4.92 -6.52 -4.72
CA ASP A 102 6.33 -6.61 -4.30
C ASP A 102 6.48 -6.09 -2.86
N LEU A 103 5.78 -6.76 -1.95
CA LEU A 103 5.77 -6.48 -0.53
C LEU A 103 6.53 -7.57 0.20
N GLU A 104 7.34 -7.17 1.18
CA GLU A 104 7.90 -8.13 2.12
C GLU A 104 6.76 -8.65 3.01
N TYR A 105 6.74 -9.96 3.26
CA TYR A 105 5.67 -10.58 4.03
C TYR A 105 6.19 -11.72 4.89
N GLU A 106 5.52 -11.92 6.02
CA GLU A 106 5.68 -13.08 6.88
C GLU A 106 4.36 -13.84 6.95
N PHE A 107 4.40 -15.17 7.12
CA PHE A 107 3.19 -15.96 7.28
C PHE A 107 3.31 -16.99 8.41
N SER A 108 2.16 -17.28 9.02
CA SER A 108 2.01 -18.24 10.11
C SER A 108 0.68 -18.98 9.99
N ILE A 109 0.64 -20.26 10.36
CA ILE A 109 -0.61 -21.02 10.46
C ILE A 109 -1.06 -21.01 11.91
N VAL A 110 -2.32 -20.62 12.13
CA VAL A 110 -2.94 -20.47 13.44
C VAL A 110 -4.03 -21.52 13.62
N ASP A 111 -4.03 -22.24 14.75
CA ASP A 111 -5.09 -23.19 15.09
C ASP A 111 -6.30 -22.43 15.66
N LYS A 112 -7.47 -22.58 15.03
CA LYS A 112 -8.71 -21.92 15.45
C LYS A 112 -9.33 -22.54 16.69
N ARG A 113 -8.97 -23.78 17.03
CA ARG A 113 -9.50 -24.52 18.18
C ARG A 113 -8.89 -24.07 19.50
N HIS A 114 -7.83 -23.26 19.44
CA HIS A 114 -7.12 -22.80 20.62
C HIS A 114 -7.95 -21.80 21.44
N ILE A 115 -7.98 -21.95 22.77
CA ILE A 115 -8.78 -21.10 23.67
C ILE A 115 -8.40 -19.61 23.62
N HIS A 116 -7.15 -19.30 23.26
CA HIS A 116 -6.66 -17.94 23.07
C HIS A 116 -6.70 -17.49 21.60
N TYR A 117 -7.47 -18.18 20.76
CA TYR A 117 -7.74 -17.70 19.40
C TYR A 117 -8.52 -16.38 19.49
N VAL A 118 -7.79 -15.29 19.32
CA VAL A 118 -8.39 -13.99 19.08
C VAL A 118 -8.72 -13.94 17.59
N ALA A 119 -10.01 -13.75 17.27
CA ALA A 119 -10.48 -13.47 15.91
C ALA A 119 -10.04 -12.06 15.46
N SER A 120 -8.76 -11.73 15.62
CA SER A 120 -8.18 -10.42 15.29
C SER A 120 -8.23 -10.14 13.81
N CYS A 121 -8.40 -11.17 12.97
CA CYS A 121 -8.47 -10.97 11.53
C CYS A 121 -9.74 -10.23 11.06
N ARG A 122 -10.78 -10.14 11.88
CA ARG A 122 -12.00 -9.38 11.55
C ARG A 122 -11.96 -7.92 12.00
N THR A 123 -11.08 -7.55 12.93
CA THR A 123 -11.16 -6.25 13.62
C THR A 123 -9.94 -5.37 13.45
N ASP A 124 -8.77 -5.92 13.05
CA ASP A 124 -7.61 -5.10 12.73
C ASP A 124 -7.38 -5.01 11.22
N LEU A 125 -8.17 -4.15 10.59
CA LEU A 125 -7.80 -3.45 9.35
C LEU A 125 -6.58 -2.51 9.54
N SER A 126 -5.89 -2.59 10.67
CA SER A 126 -4.85 -1.64 11.11
C SER A 126 -3.48 -1.90 10.49
N ALA A 127 -3.18 -3.08 9.96
CA ALA A 127 -1.88 -3.32 9.34
C ALA A 127 -1.91 -4.42 8.30
N HIS A 128 -2.49 -4.14 7.11
CA HIS A 128 -2.37 -4.92 5.87
C HIS A 128 -2.10 -6.41 6.12
N GLY A 129 -2.98 -7.05 6.88
CA GLY A 129 -2.88 -8.45 7.26
C GLY A 129 -3.87 -9.20 6.40
N LEU A 130 -3.48 -10.38 5.96
CA LEU A 130 -4.32 -11.23 5.15
C LEU A 130 -4.51 -12.56 5.84
N CYS A 131 -5.77 -12.94 6.09
CA CYS A 131 -6.08 -14.25 6.62
C CYS A 131 -6.89 -15.04 5.64
N LEU A 132 -6.44 -16.27 5.43
CA LEU A 132 -7.09 -17.21 4.57
C LEU A 132 -7.71 -18.28 5.46
N ASP A 133 -9.03 -18.20 5.53
CA ASP A 133 -9.88 -19.24 6.07
C ASP A 133 -10.01 -20.38 5.05
N ASN A 134 -10.31 -21.59 5.53
CA ASN A 134 -10.65 -22.78 4.71
C ASN A 134 -9.51 -23.41 3.90
N ILE A 135 -8.26 -23.14 4.24
CA ILE A 135 -7.12 -23.83 3.62
C ILE A 135 -7.14 -25.33 3.96
N VAL A 136 -7.58 -25.67 5.18
CA VAL A 136 -7.44 -27.03 5.71
C VAL A 136 -8.66 -27.41 6.54
N LYS A 137 -9.72 -27.88 5.86
CA LYS A 137 -11.10 -28.03 6.39
C LYS A 137 -11.64 -26.69 6.94
N PRO A 138 -12.95 -26.43 6.87
CA PRO A 138 -13.46 -25.08 7.14
C PRO A 138 -13.36 -24.57 8.60
N GLN A 139 -12.72 -25.31 9.52
CA GLN A 139 -12.82 -25.06 10.96
C GLN A 139 -11.55 -25.31 11.81
N GLN A 140 -10.44 -25.78 11.24
CA GLN A 140 -9.30 -26.23 12.06
C GLN A 140 -8.10 -25.27 12.06
N ALA A 141 -7.80 -24.62 10.94
CA ALA A 141 -6.66 -23.70 10.87
C ALA A 141 -6.91 -22.52 9.93
N GLU A 142 -6.12 -21.47 10.14
CA GLU A 142 -6.11 -20.22 9.37
C GLU A 142 -4.67 -19.88 8.98
N LEU A 143 -4.43 -19.53 7.72
CA LEU A 143 -3.14 -18.95 7.32
C LEU A 143 -3.23 -17.44 7.49
N ARG A 144 -2.37 -16.89 8.33
CA ARG A 144 -2.18 -15.44 8.48
C ARG A 144 -0.93 -15.02 7.76
N ILE A 145 -1.04 -13.95 6.98
CA ILE A 145 0.04 -13.32 6.24
C ILE A 145 0.09 -11.86 6.70
N HIS A 146 1.25 -11.42 7.13
CA HIS A 146 1.51 -10.07 7.59
C HIS A 146 2.40 -9.37 6.56
N PHE A 147 1.92 -8.28 5.95
CA PHE A 147 2.75 -7.46 5.06
C PHE A 147 3.61 -6.50 5.89
N LEU A 148 4.91 -6.60 5.72
CA LEU A 148 5.90 -5.72 6.33
C LEU A 148 5.98 -4.44 5.48
N ASN A 149 5.76 -3.29 6.13
CA ASN A 149 6.06 -1.97 5.60
C ASN A 149 5.25 -1.49 4.38
N THR A 150 3.92 -1.48 4.49
CA THR A 150 3.01 -1.06 3.41
C THR A 150 3.17 0.40 2.99
N ASN A 151 3.51 1.29 3.93
CA ASN A 151 3.63 2.73 3.67
C ASN A 151 4.77 3.04 2.68
N PHE A 152 5.85 2.24 2.73
CA PHE A 152 6.98 2.39 1.81
C PHE A 152 6.59 2.02 0.37
N TYR A 153 5.72 1.02 0.19
CA TYR A 153 5.23 0.63 -1.12
C TYR A 153 4.40 1.74 -1.78
N VAL A 154 3.44 2.31 -1.03
CA VAL A 154 2.62 3.43 -1.51
C VAL A 154 3.50 4.63 -1.87
N PHE A 155 4.48 4.97 -1.02
CA PHE A 155 5.40 6.08 -1.28
C PHE A 155 6.31 5.84 -2.49
N SER A 156 6.81 4.61 -2.67
CA SER A 156 7.67 4.22 -3.80
C SER A 156 6.95 4.38 -5.14
N GLN A 157 5.68 3.99 -5.20
CA GLN A 157 4.85 4.11 -6.40
C GLN A 157 4.49 5.57 -6.72
N MET A 158 4.39 6.43 -5.68
CA MET A 158 4.08 7.86 -5.82
C MET A 158 5.30 8.77 -6.06
N ARG A 159 6.53 8.22 -6.06
CA ARG A 159 7.78 8.98 -6.15
C ARG A 159 7.82 9.94 -7.34
N TRP A 160 7.34 9.52 -8.51
CA TRP A 160 7.33 10.37 -9.70
C TRP A 160 6.34 11.54 -9.60
N MET A 161 5.17 11.34 -8.99
CA MET A 161 4.20 12.42 -8.78
C MET A 161 4.73 13.49 -7.83
N LEU A 162 5.43 13.09 -6.76
CA LEU A 162 6.04 14.03 -5.82
C LEU A 162 7.14 14.86 -6.46
N VAL A 163 8.02 14.22 -7.25
CA VAL A 163 9.08 14.92 -8.00
C VAL A 163 8.47 15.94 -8.97
N CYS A 164 7.45 15.56 -9.73
CA CYS A 164 6.78 16.47 -10.66
C CYS A 164 6.15 17.67 -9.95
N SER A 165 5.51 17.46 -8.79
CA SER A 165 4.96 18.57 -8.00
C SER A 165 6.04 19.52 -7.51
N PHE A 166 7.17 19.00 -7.02
CA PHE A 166 8.30 19.82 -6.57
C PHE A 166 8.91 20.65 -7.71
N VAL A 167 9.05 20.05 -8.89
CA VAL A 167 9.53 20.75 -10.10
C VAL A 167 8.56 21.87 -10.50
N MET A 168 7.25 21.61 -10.50
CA MET A 168 6.24 22.63 -10.81
C MET A 168 6.25 23.79 -9.82
N ILE A 169 6.34 23.51 -8.52
CA ILE A 169 6.44 24.56 -7.48
C ILE A 169 7.71 25.40 -7.69
N SER A 170 8.84 24.73 -7.99
CA SER A 170 10.12 25.40 -8.24
C SER A 170 10.06 26.31 -9.46
N LEU A 171 9.43 25.85 -10.56
CA LEU A 171 9.22 26.65 -11.77
C LEU A 171 8.35 27.88 -11.50
N ILE A 172 7.25 27.71 -10.77
CA ILE A 172 6.37 28.84 -10.47
C ILE A 172 7.10 29.85 -9.56
N HIS A 173 7.83 29.38 -8.55
CA HIS A 173 8.63 30.24 -7.68
C HIS A 173 9.70 30.99 -8.49
N ALA A 174 10.36 30.33 -9.45
CA ALA A 174 11.32 30.95 -10.34
C ALA A 174 10.68 32.03 -11.23
N CYS A 175 9.48 31.81 -11.76
CA CYS A 175 8.76 32.83 -12.55
C CYS A 175 8.45 34.11 -11.76
N PHE A 176 8.15 34.00 -10.46
CA PHE A 176 7.94 35.18 -9.60
C PHE A 176 9.25 35.81 -9.10
N SER A 177 10.31 35.01 -8.97
CA SER A 177 11.62 35.47 -8.47
C SER A 177 12.52 36.04 -9.56
N LEU A 178 12.29 35.69 -10.83
CA LEU A 178 12.99 36.31 -11.95
C LEU A 178 12.67 37.82 -11.91
N PRO A 179 13.68 38.68 -11.68
CA PRO A 179 13.44 40.10 -11.63
C PRO A 179 12.86 40.50 -12.98
N SER A 180 11.64 41.04 -12.96
CA SER A 180 11.09 41.78 -14.07
C SER A 180 12.05 42.94 -14.33
N LYS A 181 13.07 42.70 -15.16
CA LYS A 181 13.97 43.75 -15.62
C LYS A 181 13.05 44.86 -16.13
N PRO A 182 13.09 46.07 -15.53
CA PRO A 182 12.19 47.12 -15.91
C PRO A 182 12.37 47.38 -17.40
N PHE A 183 11.31 47.14 -18.16
CA PHE A 183 11.19 47.51 -19.56
C PHE A 183 11.22 49.04 -19.61
N GLY A 184 12.41 49.62 -19.73
CA GLY A 184 12.60 51.07 -19.65
C GLY A 184 14.04 51.50 -19.46
N THR A 185 14.86 51.33 -20.49
CA THR A 185 15.95 52.28 -20.78
C THR A 185 16.10 52.41 -22.29
N GLU A 186 15.07 52.93 -22.95
CA GLU A 186 15.30 53.56 -24.26
C GLU A 186 15.91 54.93 -23.97
N LYS A 187 17.22 55.00 -24.14
CA LYS A 187 18.01 56.22 -23.97
C LYS A 187 17.67 57.14 -25.14
N THR A 188 16.99 58.25 -24.86
CA THR A 188 17.02 59.43 -25.73
C THR A 188 18.44 60.01 -25.70
N PHE A 189 19.09 60.05 -26.86
CA PHE A 189 20.20 60.94 -27.16
C PHE A 189 19.81 61.78 -28.36
#